data_AF-A0A949L6N6-F1
#
_entry.id   AF-A0A949L6N6-F1
#
_cell.length_a   1.000
_cell.length_b   1.000
_cell.length_c   1.000
_cell.angle_alpha   90.00
_cell.angle_beta   90.00
_cell.angle_gamma   90.00
#
_symmetry.space_group_name_H-M   'P 1'
#
loop_
_entity.id
_entity.type
_entity.pdbx_description
1 polymer ?
#
loop_
_entity_poly.entity_id
_entity_poly.type
_entity_poly.pdbx_seq_one_letter_code
_entity_poly.pdbx_strand_id
1 'polypeptide(L)'
;MPNAMTPEATCKRCGDCCRNGGPALHRQDLPLIQDGTIPLADIVTLRPGEWAYDQPAKRLLPLGEEILKIKGRDSAWTCIYYSPEGRACGLYETRPIECQLLFCRDIEPIAAMYDKDRLTRADLLPTGHPLLDLVRGHDEKCAPLRMEEAAKMARAGDAEAGADLKEMVVFDMELRRLTQEKSGMARNINDFLFGRPLRTLLRAMNINVYEVGGSVRFGFDQEGK
;
A
#
# COMPACT_ATOMS: atom_id res chain seq x y z
N MET A 1 44.46 2.98 -17.66
CA MET A 1 44.14 1.54 -17.65
C MET A 1 42.64 1.44 -17.40
N PRO A 2 41.81 1.12 -18.41
CA PRO A 2 40.37 0.98 -18.18
C PRO A 2 40.15 -0.25 -17.30
N ASN A 3 39.52 -0.03 -16.15
CA ASN A 3 39.15 -1.08 -15.21
C ASN A 3 38.13 -1.99 -15.91
N ALA A 4 38.55 -3.21 -16.24
CA ALA A 4 37.71 -4.20 -16.87
C ALA A 4 36.54 -4.54 -15.92
N MET A 5 35.34 -4.11 -16.26
CA MET A 5 34.11 -4.55 -15.60
C MET A 5 34.05 -6.08 -15.65
N THR A 6 34.22 -6.72 -14.51
CA THR A 6 34.15 -8.18 -14.36
C THR A 6 32.74 -8.68 -14.72
N PRO A 7 32.60 -9.81 -15.45
CA PRO A 7 31.31 -10.37 -15.90
C PRO A 7 30.33 -10.85 -14.81
N GLU A 8 30.56 -10.57 -13.53
CA GLU A 8 29.83 -11.14 -12.39
C GLU A 8 28.84 -10.20 -11.69
N ALA A 9 28.49 -9.06 -12.29
CA ALA A 9 27.62 -8.05 -11.69
C ALA A 9 26.22 -7.97 -12.34
N THR A 10 25.62 -9.11 -12.71
CA THR A 10 24.26 -9.14 -13.29
C THR A 10 23.24 -9.76 -12.33
N CYS A 11 22.01 -9.28 -12.39
CA CYS A 11 20.90 -9.81 -11.58
C CYS A 11 20.64 -11.29 -11.92
N LYS A 12 20.67 -12.17 -10.92
CA LYS A 12 20.38 -13.61 -11.06
C LYS A 12 18.89 -13.94 -11.11
N ARG A 13 18.02 -12.93 -11.11
CA ARG A 13 16.54 -13.06 -11.12
C ARG A 13 16.02 -14.02 -10.03
N CYS A 14 16.59 -13.98 -8.83
CA CYS A 14 16.24 -14.92 -7.75
C CYS A 14 14.83 -14.71 -7.15
N GLY A 15 14.26 -13.51 -7.33
CA GLY A 15 12.93 -13.13 -6.82
C GLY A 15 12.90 -12.66 -5.37
N ASP A 16 14.05 -12.53 -4.68
CA ASP A 16 14.07 -12.11 -3.26
C ASP A 16 13.47 -10.72 -3.07
N CYS A 17 13.81 -9.78 -3.96
CA CYS A 17 13.21 -8.45 -3.98
C CYS A 17 11.69 -8.47 -4.12
N CYS A 18 11.17 -9.37 -4.97
CA CYS A 18 9.74 -9.50 -5.19
C CYS A 18 9.01 -10.03 -3.95
N ARG A 19 9.64 -10.93 -3.19
CA ARG A 19 9.09 -11.45 -1.93
C ARG A 19 9.05 -10.40 -0.82
N ASN A 20 9.93 -9.39 -0.88
CA ASN A 20 10.09 -8.40 0.19
C ASN A 20 9.21 -7.15 0.06
N GLY A 21 8.30 -7.06 -0.92
CA GLY A 21 7.36 -5.94 -0.96
C GLY A 21 6.97 -5.39 -2.31
N GLY A 22 7.64 -5.77 -3.40
CA GLY A 22 7.48 -5.07 -4.67
C GLY A 22 7.89 -3.59 -4.61
N PRO A 23 7.92 -2.91 -5.76
CA PRO A 23 8.38 -1.53 -5.84
C PRO A 23 7.30 -0.51 -5.43
N ALA A 24 7.73 0.59 -4.82
CA ALA A 24 7.01 1.85 -4.86
C ALA A 24 7.08 2.44 -6.29
N LEU A 25 6.11 3.28 -6.63
CA LEU A 25 5.96 3.87 -7.95
C LEU A 25 6.40 5.33 -7.92
N HIS A 26 7.25 5.68 -8.87
CA HIS A 26 7.82 7.01 -9.02
C HIS A 26 7.44 7.62 -10.36
N ARG A 27 7.69 8.91 -10.55
CA ARG A 27 7.33 9.65 -11.77
C ARG A 27 7.84 8.99 -13.05
N GLN A 28 8.98 8.29 -12.98
CA GLN A 28 9.58 7.50 -14.04
C GLN A 28 8.70 6.32 -14.50
N ASP A 29 7.82 5.84 -13.64
CA ASP A 29 6.90 4.72 -13.91
C ASP A 29 5.58 5.18 -14.54
N LEU A 30 5.34 6.49 -14.65
CA LEU A 30 4.10 7.03 -15.22
C LEU A 30 3.77 6.47 -16.62
N PRO A 31 4.73 6.29 -17.56
CA PRO A 31 4.43 5.67 -18.84
C PRO A 31 3.86 4.24 -18.73
N LEU A 32 4.36 3.43 -17.78
CA LEU A 32 3.89 2.06 -17.55
C LEU A 32 2.43 2.02 -17.05
N ILE A 33 1.99 3.10 -16.41
CA ILE A 33 0.62 3.23 -15.91
C ILE A 33 -0.28 3.75 -17.03
N GLN A 34 0.19 4.74 -17.80
CA GLN A 34 -0.54 5.36 -18.90
C GLN A 34 -0.80 4.41 -20.07
N ASP A 35 0.15 3.52 -20.38
CA ASP A 35 0.01 2.52 -21.44
C ASP A 35 -0.76 1.26 -21.00
N GLY A 36 -1.10 1.16 -19.71
CA GLY A 36 -1.86 0.05 -19.12
C GLY A 36 -1.02 -1.17 -18.76
N THR A 37 0.32 -1.13 -18.89
CA THR A 37 1.22 -2.20 -18.43
C THR A 37 1.03 -2.49 -16.94
N ILE A 38 0.86 -1.44 -16.15
CA ILE A 38 0.52 -1.48 -14.73
C ILE A 38 -0.86 -0.83 -14.56
N PRO A 39 -1.94 -1.62 -14.56
CA PRO A 39 -3.28 -1.08 -14.35
C PRO A 39 -3.41 -0.56 -12.91
N LEU A 40 -4.22 0.48 -12.70
CA LEU A 40 -4.50 1.03 -11.35
C LEU A 40 -5.03 -0.04 -10.37
N ALA A 41 -5.71 -1.04 -10.91
CA ALA A 41 -6.17 -2.24 -10.23
C ALA A 41 -5.07 -3.02 -9.48
N ASP A 42 -3.81 -2.89 -9.90
CA ASP A 42 -2.64 -3.60 -9.36
C ASP A 42 -1.82 -2.73 -8.40
N ILE A 43 -2.28 -1.49 -8.15
CA ILE A 43 -1.64 -0.50 -7.28
C ILE A 43 -2.38 -0.44 -5.94
N VAL A 44 -1.64 -0.37 -4.84
CA VAL A 44 -2.16 -0.05 -3.51
C VAL A 44 -1.59 1.28 -3.03
N THR A 45 -2.45 2.07 -2.40
CA THR A 45 -2.08 3.31 -1.74
C THR A 45 -1.79 3.04 -0.27
N LEU A 46 -0.58 3.38 0.19
CA LEU A 46 -0.27 3.50 1.60
C LEU A 46 -0.44 4.97 1.98
N ARG A 47 -1.30 5.23 2.97
CA ARG A 47 -1.76 6.59 3.25
C ARG A 47 -0.88 7.26 4.32
N PRO A 48 -0.78 8.59 4.34
CA PRO A 48 -0.12 9.31 5.42
C PRO A 48 -0.63 8.86 6.79
N GLY A 49 0.28 8.66 7.74
CA GLY A 49 -0.02 8.15 9.07
C GLY A 49 -0.07 6.63 9.20
N GLU A 50 -0.15 5.90 8.08
CA GLU A 50 -0.18 4.44 8.10
C GLU A 50 1.18 3.89 8.51
N TRP A 51 1.22 2.87 9.37
CA TRP A 51 2.46 2.22 9.75
C TRP A 51 2.98 1.34 8.60
N ALA A 52 4.21 1.61 8.17
CA ALA A 52 4.92 0.85 7.16
C ALA A 52 6.36 0.58 7.61
N TYR A 53 6.95 -0.50 7.09
CA TYR A 53 8.36 -0.81 7.35
C TYR A 53 9.23 0.04 6.42
N ASP A 54 9.99 0.96 7.00
CA ASP A 54 10.96 1.77 6.28
C ASP A 54 12.22 0.92 6.05
N GLN A 55 12.53 0.63 4.78
CA GLN A 55 13.62 -0.27 4.42
C GLN A 55 15.00 0.32 4.74
N PRO A 56 15.30 1.60 4.43
CA PRO A 56 16.54 2.24 4.85
C PRO A 56 16.72 2.33 6.37
N ALA A 57 15.71 2.77 7.11
CA ALA A 57 15.74 2.95 8.56
C ALA A 57 15.57 1.64 9.35
N LYS A 58 15.15 0.56 8.67
CA LYS A 58 14.95 -0.79 9.21
C LYS A 58 14.00 -0.86 10.39
N ARG A 59 12.94 -0.06 10.39
CA ARG A 59 11.96 0.03 11.48
C ARG A 59 10.57 0.39 10.97
N LEU A 60 9.56 0.06 11.75
CA LEU A 60 8.19 0.53 11.51
C LEU A 60 8.10 2.02 11.86
N LEU A 61 7.55 2.80 10.94
CA LEU A 61 7.27 4.23 11.11
C LEU A 61 5.91 4.58 10.51
N PRO A 62 5.19 5.57 11.08
CA PRO A 62 4.07 6.16 10.39
C PRO A 62 4.57 6.90 9.14
N LEU A 63 3.90 6.72 8.02
CA LEU A 63 4.24 7.41 6.78
C LEU A 63 4.00 8.92 6.91
N GLY A 64 4.97 9.73 6.50
CA GLY A 64 4.80 11.19 6.40
C GLY A 64 4.02 11.63 5.16
N GLU A 65 3.99 10.79 4.13
CA GLU A 65 3.40 11.07 2.82
C GLU A 65 2.77 9.81 2.23
N GLU A 66 1.98 10.00 1.18
CA GLU A 66 1.39 8.89 0.43
C GLU A 66 2.47 8.10 -0.33
N ILE A 67 2.32 6.78 -0.39
CA ILE A 67 3.13 5.91 -1.25
C ILE A 67 2.21 5.06 -2.11
N LEU A 68 2.28 5.24 -3.42
CA LEU A 68 1.73 4.29 -4.37
C LEU A 68 2.72 3.16 -4.63
N LYS A 69 2.27 1.91 -4.54
CA LYS A 69 3.14 0.76 -4.78
C LYS A 69 2.39 -0.40 -5.43
N ILE A 70 3.14 -1.30 -6.06
CA ILE A 70 2.58 -2.54 -6.58
C ILE A 70 2.04 -3.40 -5.41
N LYS A 71 0.86 -3.97 -5.61
CA LYS A 71 0.21 -4.85 -4.64
C LYS A 71 1.06 -6.08 -4.32
N GLY A 72 0.78 -6.62 -3.14
CA GLY A 72 1.18 -7.96 -2.80
C GLY A 72 0.07 -8.98 -3.07
N ARG A 73 0.44 -10.25 -3.24
CA ARG A 73 -0.49 -11.37 -3.42
C ARG A 73 -0.84 -12.02 -2.08
N ASP A 74 -2.00 -12.69 -2.04
CA ASP A 74 -2.40 -13.61 -0.96
C ASP A 74 -2.33 -13.00 0.45
N SER A 75 -2.67 -11.72 0.59
CA SER A 75 -2.56 -10.94 1.85
C SER A 75 -1.12 -10.81 2.40
N ALA A 76 -0.12 -11.16 1.60
CA ALA A 76 1.30 -10.95 1.87
C ALA A 76 1.83 -9.82 0.99
N TRP A 77 3.08 -9.43 1.23
CA TRP A 77 3.78 -8.37 0.49
C TRP A 77 4.52 -8.87 -0.76
N THR A 78 4.47 -10.17 -1.04
CA THR A 78 5.06 -10.74 -2.26
C THR A 78 4.39 -10.10 -3.48
N CYS A 79 5.16 -9.42 -4.33
CA CYS A 79 4.67 -8.70 -5.51
C CYS A 79 3.75 -9.57 -6.40
N ILE A 80 2.64 -9.00 -6.88
CA ILE A 80 1.67 -9.75 -7.71
C ILE A 80 2.27 -10.27 -9.03
N TYR A 81 3.25 -9.56 -9.59
CA TYR A 81 3.89 -9.93 -10.85
C TYR A 81 4.95 -11.02 -10.70
N TYR A 82 5.23 -11.46 -9.48
CA TYR A 82 6.14 -12.58 -9.25
C TYR A 82 5.39 -13.90 -9.35
N SER A 83 5.87 -14.80 -10.23
CA SER A 83 5.51 -16.21 -10.24
C SER A 83 6.48 -16.99 -9.35
N PRO A 84 6.03 -17.54 -8.20
CA PRO A 84 6.84 -18.38 -7.35
C PRO A 84 7.32 -19.66 -8.04
N GLU A 85 6.45 -20.27 -8.86
CA GLU A 85 6.69 -21.55 -9.52
C GLU A 85 7.82 -21.44 -10.54
N GLY A 86 7.79 -20.38 -11.36
CA GLY A 86 8.83 -20.10 -12.35
C GLY A 86 10.01 -19.28 -11.84
N ARG A 87 9.94 -18.80 -10.59
CA ARG A 87 10.87 -17.81 -10.01
C ARG A 87 11.11 -16.62 -10.93
N ALA A 88 10.03 -16.16 -11.58
CA ALA A 88 10.09 -15.18 -12.66
C ALA A 88 9.22 -13.95 -12.35
N CYS A 89 9.62 -12.80 -12.91
CA CYS A 89 8.83 -11.58 -12.88
C CYS A 89 8.09 -11.44 -14.23
N GLY A 90 6.77 -11.33 -14.19
CA GLY A 90 5.92 -11.12 -15.37
C GLY A 90 6.10 -9.77 -16.04
N LEU A 91 6.67 -8.79 -15.33
CA LEU A 91 7.00 -7.45 -15.85
C LEU A 91 8.52 -7.22 -15.94
N TYR A 92 9.34 -8.26 -16.12
CA TYR A 92 10.80 -8.08 -16.02
C TYR A 92 11.34 -7.04 -17.01
N GLU A 93 10.89 -7.08 -18.27
CA GLU A 93 11.39 -6.17 -19.32
C GLU A 93 10.85 -4.74 -19.17
N THR A 94 9.66 -4.58 -18.60
CA THR A 94 8.96 -3.29 -18.36
C THR A 94 8.85 -3.01 -16.86
N ARG A 95 9.88 -3.36 -16.09
CA ARG A 95 9.85 -3.30 -14.63
C ARG A 95 9.91 -1.83 -14.13
N PRO A 96 9.24 -1.50 -13.01
CA PRO A 96 9.31 -0.17 -12.41
C PRO A 96 10.73 0.25 -12.01
N ILE A 97 10.96 1.55 -11.83
CA ILE A 97 12.30 2.12 -11.64
C ILE A 97 13.01 1.57 -10.40
N GLU A 98 12.31 1.39 -9.28
CA GLU A 98 12.91 0.73 -8.10
C GLU A 98 13.39 -0.68 -8.44
N CYS A 99 12.62 -1.46 -9.22
CA CYS A 99 13.03 -2.78 -9.69
C CYS A 99 14.20 -2.74 -10.69
N GLN A 100 14.37 -1.64 -11.44
CA GLN A 100 15.52 -1.47 -12.33
C GLN A 100 16.79 -1.15 -11.54
N LEU A 101 16.68 -0.32 -10.50
CA LEU A 101 17.79 0.11 -9.64
C LEU A 101 18.17 -0.91 -8.58
N LEU A 102 17.26 -1.82 -8.23
CA LEU A 102 17.50 -2.78 -7.17
C LEU A 102 18.53 -3.83 -7.59
N PHE A 103 19.74 -3.68 -7.04
CA PHE A 103 20.80 -4.67 -7.16
C PHE A 103 21.25 -5.10 -5.76
N CYS A 104 21.01 -6.37 -5.38
CA CYS A 104 21.24 -6.81 -4.00
C CYS A 104 22.71 -6.73 -3.53
N ARG A 105 23.67 -6.59 -4.46
CA ARG A 105 25.09 -6.40 -4.12
C ARG A 105 25.49 -4.94 -3.96
N ASP A 106 24.67 -4.02 -4.45
CA ASP A 106 24.86 -2.58 -4.33
C ASP A 106 23.49 -1.88 -4.33
N ILE A 107 23.05 -1.51 -3.12
CA ILE A 107 21.75 -0.88 -2.89
C ILE A 107 21.83 0.65 -2.89
N GLU A 108 23.01 1.23 -3.11
CA GLU A 108 23.17 2.70 -3.10
C GLU A 108 22.22 3.38 -4.11
N PRO A 109 22.07 2.90 -5.37
CA PRO A 109 21.24 3.59 -6.36
C PRO A 109 19.77 3.68 -5.97
N ILE A 110 19.20 2.59 -5.43
CA ILE A 110 17.81 2.59 -4.97
C ILE A 110 17.65 3.41 -3.68
N ALA A 111 18.62 3.36 -2.76
CA ALA A 111 18.57 4.14 -1.53
C ALA A 111 18.58 5.65 -1.82
N ALA A 112 19.31 6.11 -2.83
CA ALA A 112 19.35 7.51 -3.23
C ALA A 112 18.02 8.02 -3.85
N MET A 113 17.22 7.12 -4.43
CA MET A 113 15.91 7.44 -5.02
C MET A 113 14.73 7.23 -4.05
N TYR A 114 14.91 6.43 -2.99
CA TYR A 114 13.84 5.82 -2.20
C TYR A 114 12.65 6.74 -1.84
N ASP A 115 12.91 8.00 -1.51
CA ASP A 115 11.94 9.01 -1.09
C ASP A 115 11.80 10.19 -2.09
N LYS A 116 12.23 10.01 -3.34
CA LYS A 116 12.25 11.06 -4.37
C LYS A 116 11.21 10.80 -5.45
N ASP A 117 10.51 11.83 -5.90
CA ASP A 117 9.60 11.78 -7.05
C ASP A 117 8.55 10.65 -7.01
N ARG A 118 8.05 10.30 -5.82
CA ARG A 118 6.98 9.30 -5.66
C ARG A 118 5.70 9.79 -6.33
N LEU A 119 5.02 8.89 -7.04
CA LEU A 119 3.70 9.16 -7.58
C LEU A 119 2.66 9.18 -6.46
N THR A 120 1.67 10.05 -6.63
CA THR A 120 0.47 10.12 -5.82
C THR A 120 -0.78 9.83 -6.65
N ARG A 121 -1.92 9.59 -6.01
CA ARG A 121 -3.22 9.47 -6.69
C ARG A 121 -3.53 10.69 -7.56
N ALA A 122 -3.07 11.88 -7.17
CA ALA A 122 -3.29 13.12 -7.91
C ALA A 122 -2.50 13.19 -9.23
N ASP A 123 -1.39 12.44 -9.34
CA ASP A 123 -0.65 12.32 -10.59
C ASP A 123 -1.34 11.37 -11.58
N LEU A 124 -2.17 10.45 -11.09
CA LEU A 124 -2.82 9.40 -11.87
C LEU A 124 -4.31 9.67 -12.16
N LEU A 125 -4.94 10.55 -11.38
CA LEU A 125 -6.32 10.98 -11.57
C LEU A 125 -6.34 12.42 -12.07
N PRO A 126 -6.94 12.70 -13.25
CA PRO A 126 -7.00 14.05 -13.79
C PRO A 126 -7.64 15.05 -12.81
N THR A 127 -7.17 16.30 -12.82
CA THR A 127 -7.79 17.37 -12.03
C THR A 127 -9.28 17.48 -12.34
N GLY A 128 -10.11 17.50 -11.29
CA GLY A 128 -11.58 17.54 -11.42
C GLY A 128 -12.24 16.17 -11.64
N HIS A 129 -11.48 15.07 -11.63
CA HIS A 129 -12.06 13.74 -11.70
C HIS A 129 -12.91 13.43 -10.44
N PRO A 130 -14.17 12.96 -10.55
CA PRO A 130 -15.06 12.76 -9.40
C PRO A 130 -14.52 11.81 -8.32
N LEU A 131 -13.65 10.86 -8.72
CA LEU A 131 -12.98 9.97 -7.76
C LEU A 131 -12.05 10.72 -6.79
N LEU A 132 -11.52 11.89 -7.16
CA LEU A 132 -10.69 12.69 -6.26
C LEU A 132 -11.48 13.18 -5.04
N ASP A 133 -12.77 13.49 -5.21
CA ASP A 133 -13.61 13.93 -4.09
C ASP A 133 -13.99 12.75 -3.18
N LEU A 134 -14.21 11.56 -3.75
CA LEU A 134 -14.40 10.34 -2.97
C LEU A 134 -13.13 9.97 -2.18
N VAL A 135 -11.96 10.07 -2.82
CA VAL A 135 -10.64 9.91 -2.20
C VAL A 135 -10.48 10.86 -1.02
N ARG A 136 -10.74 12.15 -1.22
CA ARG A 136 -10.60 13.18 -0.19
C ARG A 136 -11.53 12.92 1.00
N GLY A 137 -12.80 12.65 0.74
CA GLY A 137 -13.78 12.36 1.79
C GLY A 137 -13.43 11.08 2.57
N HIS A 138 -12.88 10.06 1.89
CA HIS A 138 -12.35 8.88 2.56
C HIS A 138 -11.14 9.18 3.43
N ASP A 139 -10.15 9.91 2.92
CA ASP A 139 -8.95 10.25 3.68
C ASP A 139 -9.28 11.10 4.92
N GLU A 140 -10.22 12.04 4.81
CA GLU A 140 -10.68 12.86 5.94
C GLU A 140 -11.36 12.02 7.02
N LYS A 141 -12.28 11.11 6.63
CA LYS A 141 -13.05 10.29 7.57
C LYS A 141 -12.26 9.09 8.10
N CYS A 142 -11.33 8.55 7.33
CA CYS A 142 -10.62 7.29 7.59
C CYS A 142 -9.10 7.46 7.70
N ALA A 143 -8.63 8.64 8.13
CA ALA A 143 -7.21 8.91 8.33
C ALA A 143 -6.56 7.89 9.29
N PRO A 144 -5.44 7.25 8.92
CA PRO A 144 -4.77 6.24 9.76
C PRO A 144 -4.41 6.74 11.17
N LEU A 145 -3.89 7.96 11.32
CA LEU A 145 -3.55 8.53 12.63
C LEU A 145 -4.78 8.68 13.53
N ARG A 146 -5.87 9.26 13.01
CA ARG A 146 -7.13 9.41 13.75
C ARG A 146 -7.72 8.05 14.14
N MET A 147 -7.60 7.07 13.26
CA MET A 147 -8.05 5.69 13.52
C MET A 147 -7.25 5.08 14.67
N GLU A 148 -5.93 5.24 14.66
CA GLU A 148 -5.05 4.75 15.72
C GLU A 148 -5.35 5.42 17.06
N GLU A 149 -5.55 6.74 17.09
CA GLU A 149 -5.92 7.49 18.29
C GLU A 149 -7.26 7.02 18.87
N ALA A 150 -8.30 6.92 18.03
CA ALA A 150 -9.61 6.42 18.44
C ALA A 150 -9.52 4.99 18.97
N ALA A 151 -8.72 4.13 18.33
CA ALA A 151 -8.49 2.76 18.78
C ALA A 151 -7.79 2.68 20.15
N LYS A 152 -6.81 3.54 20.42
CA LYS A 152 -6.13 3.61 21.72
C LYS A 152 -7.09 4.08 22.82
N MET A 153 -7.88 5.12 22.56
CA MET A 153 -8.87 5.64 23.52
C MET A 153 -9.99 4.63 23.78
N ALA A 154 -10.51 3.98 22.73
CA ALA A 154 -11.51 2.92 22.87
C ALA A 154 -10.98 1.74 23.72
N ARG A 155 -9.71 1.34 23.50
CA ARG A 155 -9.04 0.31 24.33
C ARG A 155 -8.93 0.74 25.80
N ALA A 156 -8.76 2.04 26.06
CA ALA A 156 -8.73 2.61 27.41
C ALA A 156 -10.12 2.78 28.06
N GLY A 157 -11.20 2.38 27.37
CA GLY A 157 -12.57 2.40 27.90
C GLY A 157 -13.39 3.63 27.52
N ASP A 158 -12.90 4.48 26.62
CA ASP A 158 -13.66 5.61 26.10
C ASP A 158 -14.75 5.15 25.12
N ALA A 159 -16.01 5.32 25.53
CA ALA A 159 -17.17 4.90 24.75
C ALA A 159 -17.41 5.77 23.50
N GLU A 160 -17.08 7.07 23.56
CA GLU A 160 -17.24 7.99 22.44
C GLU A 160 -16.20 7.67 21.37
N ALA A 161 -14.93 7.48 21.76
CA ALA A 161 -13.88 7.04 20.84
C ALA A 161 -14.18 5.66 20.22
N GLY A 162 -14.80 4.76 20.99
CA GLY A 162 -15.27 3.47 20.48
C GLY A 162 -16.38 3.60 19.43
N ALA A 163 -17.31 4.56 19.61
CA ALA A 163 -18.36 4.86 18.65
C ALA A 163 -17.78 5.50 17.37
N ASP A 164 -16.84 6.43 17.52
CA ASP A 164 -16.15 7.08 16.40
C ASP A 164 -15.37 6.05 15.57
N LEU A 165 -14.57 5.21 16.21
CA LEU A 165 -13.84 4.14 15.52
C LEU A 165 -14.77 3.22 14.74
N LYS A 166 -15.91 2.86 15.34
CA LYS A 166 -16.93 2.05 14.68
C LYS A 166 -17.48 2.77 13.45
N GLU A 167 -17.82 4.05 13.56
CA GLU A 167 -18.32 4.84 12.44
C GLU A 167 -17.29 4.91 11.30
N MET A 168 -16.01 5.13 11.61
CA MET A 168 -14.92 5.13 10.62
C MET A 168 -14.83 3.80 9.86
N VAL A 169 -14.90 2.67 10.56
CA VAL A 169 -14.80 1.33 9.96
C VAL A 169 -16.03 1.02 9.11
N VAL A 170 -17.23 1.34 9.58
CA VAL A 170 -18.47 1.17 8.81
C VAL A 170 -18.46 2.04 7.56
N PHE A 171 -17.99 3.29 7.66
CA PHE A 171 -17.84 4.19 6.53
C PHE A 171 -16.86 3.64 5.48
N ASP A 172 -15.67 3.19 5.90
CA ASP A 172 -14.68 2.56 4.98
C ASP A 172 -15.27 1.34 4.26
N MET A 173 -16.01 0.50 4.99
CA MET A 173 -16.67 -0.68 4.42
C MET A 173 -17.73 -0.33 3.39
N GLU A 174 -18.63 0.58 3.74
CA GLU A 174 -19.77 0.93 2.90
C GLU A 174 -19.33 1.72 1.67
N LEU A 175 -18.37 2.64 1.81
CA LEU A 175 -17.82 3.38 0.68
C LEU A 175 -17.16 2.43 -0.34
N ARG A 176 -16.37 1.46 0.14
CA ARG A 176 -15.75 0.44 -0.72
C ARG A 176 -16.79 -0.41 -1.44
N ARG A 177 -17.84 -0.83 -0.73
CA ARG A 177 -18.95 -1.62 -1.29
C ARG A 177 -19.68 -0.84 -2.38
N LEU A 178 -20.12 0.38 -2.07
CA LEU A 178 -20.84 1.25 -3.01
C LEU A 178 -19.99 1.63 -4.22
N THR A 179 -18.69 1.87 -4.04
CA THR A 179 -17.78 2.17 -5.15
C THR A 179 -17.67 0.97 -6.10
N GLN A 180 -17.56 -0.25 -5.59
CA GLN A 180 -17.55 -1.45 -6.42
C GLN A 180 -18.87 -1.67 -7.17
N GLU A 181 -20.01 -1.46 -6.49
CA GLU A 181 -21.33 -1.67 -7.09
C GLU A 181 -21.67 -0.64 -8.18
N LYS A 182 -21.23 0.61 -8.01
CA LYS A 182 -21.66 1.73 -8.86
C LYS A 182 -20.67 2.12 -9.96
N SER A 183 -19.40 1.73 -9.87
CA SER A 183 -18.36 2.30 -10.76
C SER A 183 -18.19 1.55 -12.09
N GLY A 184 -18.67 0.31 -12.22
CA GLY A 184 -18.34 -0.55 -13.37
C GLY A 184 -16.84 -0.81 -13.55
N MET A 185 -16.00 -0.37 -12.61
CA MET A 185 -14.55 -0.52 -12.63
C MET A 185 -14.14 -1.91 -12.13
N ALA A 186 -12.88 -2.30 -12.39
CA ALA A 186 -12.33 -3.54 -11.87
C ALA A 186 -12.49 -3.63 -10.34
N ARG A 187 -12.91 -4.79 -9.84
CA ARG A 187 -13.27 -5.02 -8.42
C ARG A 187 -12.18 -4.60 -7.42
N ASN A 188 -10.92 -4.55 -7.86
CA ASN A 188 -9.73 -4.29 -7.06
C ASN A 188 -9.24 -2.82 -7.11
N ILE A 189 -9.97 -1.89 -7.73
CA ILE A 189 -9.57 -0.46 -7.76
C ILE A 189 -9.59 0.21 -6.37
N ASN A 190 -10.35 -0.34 -5.42
CA ASN A 190 -10.50 0.24 -4.08
C ASN A 190 -9.18 0.38 -3.32
N ASP A 191 -8.18 -0.49 -3.55
CA ASP A 191 -6.90 -0.36 -2.85
C ASP A 191 -6.07 0.79 -3.41
N PHE A 192 -6.26 1.12 -4.69
CA PHE A 192 -5.70 2.35 -5.26
C PHE A 192 -6.46 3.55 -4.71
N LEU A 193 -7.79 3.55 -4.74
CA LEU A 193 -8.58 4.72 -4.32
C LEU A 193 -8.54 5.00 -2.82
N PHE A 194 -8.63 3.98 -1.98
CA PHE A 194 -8.88 4.12 -0.54
C PHE A 194 -7.77 3.51 0.30
N GLY A 195 -6.70 3.03 -0.33
CA GLY A 195 -5.62 2.31 0.34
C GLY A 195 -6.07 0.99 0.96
N ARG A 196 -5.28 0.48 1.90
CA ARG A 196 -5.62 -0.74 2.65
C ARG A 196 -6.88 -0.52 3.51
N PRO A 197 -7.80 -1.50 3.60
CA PRO A 197 -8.99 -1.40 4.45
C PRO A 197 -8.65 -1.10 5.91
N LEU A 198 -9.48 -0.31 6.61
CA LEU A 198 -9.22 0.03 8.02
C LEU A 198 -9.12 -1.23 8.91
N ARG A 199 -9.93 -2.25 8.65
CA ARG A 199 -9.82 -3.56 9.33
C ARG A 199 -8.44 -4.21 9.19
N THR A 200 -7.75 -3.99 8.07
CA THR A 200 -6.40 -4.50 7.83
C THR A 200 -5.38 -3.74 8.67
N LEU A 201 -5.54 -2.41 8.77
CA LEU A 201 -4.68 -1.57 9.61
C LEU A 201 -4.89 -1.87 11.09
N LEU A 202 -6.14 -2.00 11.54
CA LEU A 202 -6.49 -2.39 12.91
C LEU A 202 -5.95 -3.78 13.27
N ARG A 203 -6.00 -4.75 12.35
CA ARG A 203 -5.41 -6.07 12.57
C ARG A 203 -3.91 -6.00 12.81
N ALA A 204 -3.18 -5.11 12.13
CA ALA A 204 -1.75 -4.90 12.36
C ALA A 204 -1.47 -4.34 13.78
N MET A 205 -2.48 -3.78 14.45
CA MET A 205 -2.45 -3.31 15.83
C MET A 205 -3.06 -4.32 16.82
N ASN A 206 -3.25 -5.58 16.41
CA ASN A 206 -3.90 -6.63 17.20
C ASN A 206 -5.34 -6.27 17.62
N ILE A 207 -6.08 -5.62 16.71
CA ILE A 207 -7.50 -5.31 16.87
C ILE A 207 -8.28 -6.01 15.77
N ASN A 208 -9.08 -7.00 16.17
CA ASN A 208 -9.93 -7.74 15.26
C ASN A 208 -11.28 -7.03 15.09
N VAL A 209 -11.73 -6.93 13.84
CA VAL A 209 -13.02 -6.32 13.48
C VAL A 209 -14.00 -7.44 13.12
N TYR A 210 -15.14 -7.50 13.81
CA TYR A 210 -16.19 -8.49 13.59
C TYR A 210 -17.50 -7.84 13.17
N GLU A 211 -18.17 -8.43 12.18
CA GLU A 211 -19.54 -8.06 11.80
C GLU A 211 -20.52 -8.94 12.56
N VAL A 212 -21.41 -8.32 13.34
CA VAL A 212 -22.42 -8.99 14.17
C VAL A 212 -23.75 -8.26 14.01
N GLY A 213 -24.73 -8.91 13.38
CA GLY A 213 -26.10 -8.41 13.26
C GLY A 213 -26.21 -7.04 12.57
N GLY A 214 -25.42 -6.79 11.53
CA GLY A 214 -25.39 -5.50 10.81
C GLY A 214 -24.61 -4.40 11.54
N SER A 215 -23.89 -4.74 12.62
CA SER A 215 -23.03 -3.84 13.37
C SER A 215 -21.58 -4.33 13.36
N VAL A 216 -20.62 -3.43 13.58
CA VAL A 216 -19.22 -3.77 13.83
C VAL A 216 -18.94 -3.87 15.33
N ARG A 217 -18.08 -4.81 15.73
CA ARG A 217 -17.49 -4.96 17.07
C ARG A 217 -15.98 -5.14 16.98
N PHE A 218 -15.27 -4.72 18.04
CA PHE A 218 -13.81 -4.82 18.14
C PHE A 218 -13.41 -5.86 19.18
N GLY A 219 -12.48 -6.74 18.82
CA GLY A 219 -11.73 -7.58 19.76
C GLY A 219 -10.34 -7.00 19.93
N PHE A 220 -10.03 -6.51 21.12
CA PHE A 220 -8.70 -6.04 21.48
C PHE A 220 -7.94 -7.23 22.05
N ASP A 221 -7.05 -7.84 21.27
CA ASP A 221 -6.20 -8.89 21.82
C ASP A 221 -5.27 -8.24 22.85
N GLN A 222 -5.06 -8.91 23.99
CA GLN A 222 -4.05 -8.46 24.95
C GLN A 222 -2.69 -8.65 24.29
N GLU A 223 -1.84 -7.60 24.30
CA GLU A 223 -0.44 -7.76 23.95
C GLU A 223 0.12 -8.93 24.77
N GLY A 224 0.68 -9.92 24.08
CA GLY A 224 1.34 -11.04 24.74
C GLY A 224 2.32 -10.50 25.78
N LYS A 225 2.18 -11.00 27.01
CA LYS A 225 3.18 -10.83 28.07
C LYS A 225 4.57 -11.22 27.58
#